data_AF-U7LHQ9-F1
#
_entry.id   AF-U7LHQ9-F1
#
_cell.length_a   1.000
_cell.length_b   1.000
_cell.length_c   1.000
_cell.angle_alpha   90.00
_cell.angle_beta   90.00
_cell.angle_gamma   90.00
#
_symmetry.space_group_name_H-M   'P 1'
#
loop_
_entity.id
_entity.type
_entity.pdbx_description
1 polymer ?
#
loop_
_entity_poly.entity_id
_entity_poly.type
_entity_poly.pdbx_seq_one_letter_code
_entity_poly.pdbx_strand_id
1 'polypeptide(L)'
;MRMDKDPKFIRFPESLWAFVTIFPSDIIEKHGVEHFFNYGYLWLYSILGVILFGISMIMGEKAVSPWMHRVRSIFLFAATIAITAFFPSLVGRIVVAFLAICYFFWPNNHIVFRRAAE
;
A
#
# COMPACT_ATOMS: atom_id res chain seq x y z
N MET A 1 2.02 -12.49 -23.60
CA MET A 1 2.08 -11.10 -23.10
C MET A 1 3.09 -11.07 -21.96
N ARG A 2 4.21 -10.35 -22.10
CA ARG A 2 5.24 -10.24 -21.06
C ARG A 2 4.74 -9.28 -19.96
N MET A 3 4.22 -9.83 -18.85
CA MET A 3 3.69 -9.09 -17.69
C MET A 3 4.72 -8.16 -17.04
N ASP A 4 6.00 -8.39 -17.31
CA ASP A 4 7.19 -7.64 -16.85
C ASP A 4 7.29 -6.19 -17.38
N LYS A 5 6.41 -5.78 -18.29
CA LYS A 5 6.46 -4.44 -18.91
C LYS A 5 5.28 -3.51 -18.61
N ASP A 6 4.33 -3.90 -17.77
CA ASP A 6 3.25 -2.98 -17.39
C ASP A 6 3.67 -2.14 -16.16
N PRO A 7 3.84 -0.81 -16.29
CA PRO A 7 4.26 0.05 -15.19
C PRO A 7 3.27 0.06 -14.01
N LYS A 8 2.06 -0.47 -14.18
CA LYS A 8 1.07 -0.66 -13.11
C LYS A 8 1.54 -1.65 -12.05
N PHE A 9 2.35 -2.66 -12.38
CA PHE A 9 2.81 -3.64 -11.39
C PHE A 9 3.73 -3.03 -10.33
N ILE A 10 4.41 -1.92 -10.62
CA ILE A 10 5.24 -1.20 -9.63
C ILE A 10 4.42 -0.68 -8.45
N ARG A 11 3.13 -0.40 -8.66
CA ARG A 11 2.20 0.14 -7.65
C ARG A 11 1.37 -0.92 -6.92
N PHE A 12 1.51 -2.18 -7.35
CA PHE A 12 0.72 -3.27 -6.82
C PHE A 12 0.95 -3.47 -5.31
N PRO A 13 2.18 -3.45 -4.78
CA PRO A 13 2.41 -3.67 -3.35
C PRO A 13 1.77 -2.57 -2.46
N GLU A 14 1.81 -1.31 -2.86
CA GLU A 14 1.16 -0.20 -2.13
C GLU A 14 -0.36 -0.34 -2.15
N SER A 15 -0.93 -0.72 -3.29
CA SER A 15 -2.37 -0.89 -3.46
C SER A 15 -2.87 -2.09 -2.66
N LEU A 16 -2.10 -3.19 -2.67
CA LEU A 16 -2.37 -4.38 -1.87
C LEU A 16 -2.27 -4.06 -0.37
N TRP A 17 -1.27 -3.28 0.04
CA TRP A 17 -1.14 -2.83 1.43
C TRP A 17 -2.39 -2.07 1.89
N ALA A 18 -2.84 -1.09 1.11
CA ALA A 18 -4.06 -0.36 1.41
C ALA A 18 -5.27 -1.31 1.58
N PHE A 19 -5.41 -2.32 0.72
CA PHE A 19 -6.47 -3.31 0.86
C PHE A 19 -6.32 -4.16 2.14
N VAL A 20 -5.10 -4.61 2.46
CA VAL A 20 -4.82 -5.38 3.68
C VAL A 20 -5.15 -4.57 4.94
N THR A 21 -4.99 -3.25 4.93
CA THR A 21 -5.32 -2.39 6.09
C THR A 21 -6.82 -2.27 6.39
N ILE A 22 -7.70 -2.81 5.54
CA ILE A 22 -9.15 -2.89 5.79
C ILE A 22 -9.48 -3.91 6.91
N PHE A 23 -8.75 -5.03 6.96
CA PHE A 23 -8.95 -6.08 7.97
C PHE A 23 -8.63 -5.63 9.40
N PRO A 24 -7.46 -5.01 9.70
CA PRO A 24 -7.20 -4.49 11.02
C PRO A 24 -8.20 -3.38 11.40
N SER A 25 -8.68 -2.57 10.44
CA SER A 25 -9.76 -1.61 10.69
C SER A 25 -11.05 -2.28 11.17
N ASP A 26 -11.48 -3.38 10.55
CA ASP A 26 -12.68 -4.13 10.96
C ASP A 26 -12.52 -4.76 12.36
N ILE A 27 -11.34 -5.29 12.66
CA ILE A 27 -11.02 -5.87 13.98
C ILE A 27 -11.06 -4.78 15.05
N ILE A 28 -10.43 -3.63 14.80
CA ILE A 28 -10.43 -2.49 15.73
C ILE A 28 -11.84 -1.97 15.96
N GLU A 29 -12.67 -1.87 14.92
CA GLU A 29 -14.06 -1.42 15.04
C GLU A 29 -14.91 -2.35 15.91
N LYS A 30 -14.77 -3.67 15.72
CA LYS A 30 -15.61 -4.68 16.38
C LYS A 30 -15.15 -5.04 17.79
N HIS A 31 -13.83 -5.05 18.01
CA HIS A 31 -13.23 -5.60 19.23
C HIS A 31 -12.40 -4.57 20.01
N GLY A 32 -12.25 -3.36 19.49
CA GLY A 32 -11.45 -2.31 20.11
C GLY A 32 -9.96 -2.45 19.86
N VAL A 33 -9.25 -1.35 20.07
CA VAL A 33 -7.81 -1.24 19.85
C VAL A 33 -7.02 -2.16 20.78
N GLU A 34 -7.43 -2.32 22.04
CA GLU A 34 -6.74 -3.19 23.01
C GLU A 34 -6.71 -4.66 22.56
N HIS A 35 -7.82 -5.15 21.99
CA HIS A 35 -7.90 -6.49 21.44
C HIS A 35 -6.94 -6.67 20.26
N PHE A 36 -6.81 -5.65 19.41
CA PHE A 36 -5.85 -5.66 18.31
C PHE A 36 -4.39 -5.79 18.77
N PHE A 37 -4.03 -5.13 19.89
CA PHE A 37 -2.69 -5.20 20.46
C PHE A 37 -2.42 -6.54 21.18
N ASN A 38 -3.40 -7.10 21.88
CA ASN A 38 -3.18 -8.26 22.75
C ASN A 38 -3.15 -9.62 22.03
N TYR A 39 -3.81 -9.76 20.88
CA TYR A 39 -3.97 -11.04 20.19
C TYR A 39 -2.99 -11.27 19.03
N GLY A 40 -1.87 -10.53 19.02
CA GLY A 40 -0.81 -10.71 18.02
C GLY A 40 -1.17 -10.19 16.61
N TYR A 41 -2.35 -9.61 16.43
CA TYR A 41 -2.74 -8.98 15.16
C TYR A 41 -1.77 -7.86 14.77
N LEU A 42 -1.34 -7.03 15.72
CA LEU A 42 -0.31 -6.01 15.48
C LEU A 42 0.93 -6.62 14.82
N TRP A 43 1.45 -7.72 15.37
CA TRP A 43 2.66 -8.36 14.84
C TRP A 43 2.44 -8.92 13.45
N LEU A 44 1.32 -9.61 13.22
CA LEU A 44 0.97 -10.16 11.92
C LEU A 44 0.90 -9.06 10.84
N TYR A 45 0.15 -7.99 11.09
CA TYR A 45 -0.01 -6.91 10.13
C TYR A 45 1.25 -6.04 9.98
N SER A 46 2.08 -5.93 11.02
CA SER A 46 3.38 -5.26 10.94
C SER A 46 4.35 -6.04 10.04
N ILE A 47 4.43 -7.36 10.18
CA ILE A 47 5.27 -8.22 9.33
C ILE A 47 4.81 -8.12 7.87
N LEU A 48 3.50 -8.23 7.62
CA LEU A 48 2.93 -8.07 6.28
C LEU A 48 3.24 -6.68 5.69
N GLY A 49 3.12 -5.62 6.50
CA GLY A 49 3.46 -4.27 6.09
C GLY A 49 4.91 -4.11 5.69
N VAL A 50 5.84 -4.65 6.51
CA VAL A 50 7.28 -4.62 6.20
C VAL A 50 7.59 -5.38 4.91
N ILE A 51 6.98 -6.55 4.70
CA ILE A 51 7.17 -7.35 3.47
C ILE A 51 6.69 -6.57 2.24
N LEU A 52 5.45 -6.03 2.27
CA LEU A 52 4.88 -5.30 1.14
C LEU A 52 5.64 -3.99 0.88
N PHE A 53 6.08 -3.31 1.93
CA PHE A 53 6.92 -2.11 1.80
C PHE A 53 8.26 -2.46 1.17
N GLY A 54 8.91 -3.53 1.62
CA GLY A 54 10.18 -4.00 1.03
C GLY A 54 10.04 -4.33 -0.45
N ILE A 55 8.97 -5.04 -0.84
CA ILE A 55 8.67 -5.35 -2.25
C ILE A 55 8.45 -4.05 -3.04
N SER A 56 7.68 -3.09 -2.50
CA SER A 56 7.47 -1.77 -3.11
C SER A 56 8.80 -1.04 -3.36
N MET A 57 9.71 -1.04 -2.38
CA MET A 57 11.02 -0.40 -2.51
C MET A 57 11.85 -1.05 -3.63
N ILE A 58 11.90 -2.39 -3.69
CA ILE A 58 12.64 -3.14 -4.72
C ILE A 58 12.07 -2.87 -6.11
N MET A 59 10.74 -2.85 -6.25
CA MET A 59 10.08 -2.55 -7.54
C MET A 59 10.27 -1.09 -7.96
N GLY A 60 10.31 -0.17 -6.98
CA GLY A 60 10.52 1.25 -7.17
C GLY A 60 11.86 1.64 -7.78
N GLU A 61 12.90 0.82 -7.60
CA GLU A 61 14.21 1.05 -8.24
C GLU A 61 14.15 1.00 -9.76
N LYS A 62 13.12 0.34 -10.32
CA LYS A 62 12.90 0.21 -11.77
C LYS A 62 12.05 1.36 -12.35
N ALA A 63 11.55 2.27 -11.51
CA ALA A 63 10.77 3.43 -11.94
C ALA A 63 11.65 4.52 -12.57
N VAL A 64 11.06 5.42 -13.39
CA VAL A 64 11.76 6.60 -13.94
C VAL A 64 12.44 7.41 -12.83
N SER A 65 11.71 7.61 -11.73
CA SER A 65 12.16 8.39 -10.57
C SER A 65 12.03 7.54 -9.31
N PRO A 66 13.08 6.78 -8.95
CA PRO A 66 13.07 5.95 -7.75
C PRO A 66 12.84 6.74 -6.47
N TRP A 67 13.41 7.95 -6.38
CA TRP A 67 13.22 8.82 -5.21
C TRP A 67 11.75 9.23 -5.05
N MET A 68 11.10 9.68 -6.13
CA MET A 68 9.69 10.09 -6.08
C MET A 68 8.78 8.90 -5.76
N HIS A 69 9.10 7.70 -6.28
CA HIS A 69 8.41 6.47 -5.92
C HIS A 69 8.53 6.19 -4.42
N ARG A 70 9.74 6.19 -3.86
CA ARG A 70 9.96 5.96 -2.42
C ARG A 70 9.16 6.91 -1.54
N VAL A 71 9.18 8.22 -1.84
CA VAL A 71 8.41 9.23 -1.08
C VAL A 71 6.92 8.94 -1.14
N ARG A 72 6.39 8.61 -2.33
CA ARG A 72 4.97 8.26 -2.52
C ARG A 72 4.59 6.98 -1.78
N SER A 73 5.40 5.93 -1.85
CA SER A 73 5.13 4.68 -1.17
C SER A 73 5.18 4.86 0.35
N ILE A 74 6.15 5.60 0.89
CA ILE A 74 6.18 5.94 2.32
C ILE A 74 4.91 6.69 2.72
N PHE A 75 4.52 7.71 1.95
CA PHE A 75 3.32 8.49 2.22
C PHE A 75 2.06 7.62 2.20
N LEU A 76 1.90 6.76 1.20
CA LEU A 76 0.74 5.88 1.08
C LEU A 76 0.66 4.88 2.24
N PHE A 77 1.78 4.25 2.59
CA PHE A 77 1.82 3.31 3.71
C PHE A 77 1.47 4.01 5.03
N ALA A 78 2.04 5.19 5.29
CA ALA A 78 1.74 5.96 6.48
C ALA A 78 0.29 6.45 6.51
N ALA A 79 -0.24 6.93 5.38
CA ALA A 79 -1.60 7.42 5.26
C ALA A 79 -2.62 6.32 5.50
N THR A 80 -2.43 5.13 4.94
CA THR A 80 -3.38 4.01 5.16
C THR A 80 -3.35 3.51 6.59
N ILE A 81 -2.17 3.44 7.23
CA ILE A 81 -2.06 3.13 8.68
C ILE A 81 -2.83 4.15 9.51
N ALA A 82 -2.62 5.44 9.25
CA ALA A 82 -3.28 6.51 9.99
C ALA A 82 -4.81 6.45 9.82
N ILE A 83 -5.31 6.30 8.60
CA ILE A 83 -6.75 6.20 8.33
C ILE A 83 -7.34 4.98 9.04
N THR A 84 -6.70 3.82 8.93
CA THR A 84 -7.15 2.58 9.59
C THR A 84 -7.19 2.71 11.12
N ALA A 85 -6.22 3.38 11.72
CA ALA A 85 -6.15 3.54 13.18
C ALA A 85 -7.11 4.61 13.72
N PHE A 86 -7.23 5.76 13.06
CA PHE A 86 -8.04 6.89 13.53
C PHE A 86 -9.50 6.83 13.08
N PHE A 87 -9.78 6.16 11.95
CA PHE A 87 -11.13 6.02 11.40
C PHE A 87 -11.47 4.55 11.15
N PRO A 88 -11.53 3.70 12.19
CA PRO A 88 -11.90 2.29 12.07
C PRO A 88 -13.41 2.15 11.88
N SER A 89 -13.94 2.73 10.82
CA SER A 89 -15.37 2.69 10.47
C SER A 89 -15.52 2.15 9.05
N LEU A 90 -16.74 1.72 8.69
CA LEU A 90 -17.05 1.36 7.31
C LEU A 90 -16.68 2.47 6.31
N VAL A 91 -16.91 3.74 6.67
CA VAL A 91 -16.57 4.89 5.82
C VAL A 91 -15.06 4.99 5.62
N GLY A 92 -14.27 4.86 6.69
CA GLY A 92 -12.80 4.87 6.60
C GLY A 92 -12.27 3.76 5.70
N ARG A 93 -12.84 2.56 5.81
CA ARG A 93 -12.51 1.42 4.94
C ARG A 93 -12.83 1.66 3.47
N ILE A 94 -13.98 2.27 3.17
CA ILE A 94 -14.35 2.66 1.81
C ILE A 94 -13.36 3.70 1.26
N VAL A 95 -12.96 4.69 2.07
CA VAL A 95 -11.96 5.70 1.67
C VAL A 95 -10.62 5.05 1.33
N VAL A 96 -10.13 4.13 2.17
CA VAL A 96 -8.87 3.40 1.90
C VAL A 96 -8.98 2.54 0.65
N ALA A 97 -10.09 1.82 0.46
CA ALA A 97 -10.32 1.01 -0.73
C ALA A 97 -10.37 1.87 -2.00
N PHE A 98 -11.06 3.00 -1.96
CA PHE A 98 -11.13 3.95 -3.07
C PHE A 98 -9.74 4.52 -3.40
N LEU A 99 -8.97 4.92 -2.38
CA LEU A 99 -7.60 5.39 -2.53
C LEU A 99 -6.69 4.32 -3.16
N ALA A 100 -6.82 3.05 -2.76
CA ALA A 100 -6.09 1.94 -3.34
C ALA A 100 -6.38 1.77 -4.84
N ILE A 101 -7.66 1.77 -5.21
CA ILE A 101 -8.12 1.63 -6.60
C ILE A 101 -7.64 2.83 -7.43
N CYS A 102 -7.89 4.05 -6.95
CA CYS A 102 -7.46 5.26 -7.64
C CYS A 102 -5.95 5.31 -7.84
N TYR A 103 -5.16 4.91 -6.83
CA TYR A 103 -3.71 4.87 -6.94
C TYR A 103 -3.23 3.83 -7.96
N PHE A 104 -3.80 2.63 -7.93
CA PHE A 104 -3.46 1.56 -8.86
C PHE A 104 -3.73 1.94 -10.32
N PHE A 105 -4.87 2.59 -10.57
CA PHE A 105 -5.29 3.01 -11.92
C PHE A 105 -4.83 4.41 -12.32
N TRP A 106 -4.13 5.15 -11.45
CA TRP A 106 -3.74 6.53 -11.73
C TRP A 106 -2.92 6.63 -13.04
N PRO A 107 -3.25 7.55 -13.97
CA PRO A 107 -2.61 7.65 -15.27
C PRO A 107 -1.07 7.70 -15.18
N ASN A 108 -0.41 6.81 -15.92
CA ASN A 108 1.02 6.52 -15.82
C ASN A 108 1.93 7.50 -16.58
N ASN A 109 1.57 8.79 -16.65
CA ASN A 109 2.32 9.78 -17.44
C ASN A 109 3.76 10.02 -16.93
N HIS A 110 4.11 9.50 -15.74
CA HIS A 110 5.42 9.65 -15.11
C HIS A 110 6.17 8.33 -14.82
N ILE A 111 5.56 7.17 -15.14
CA ILE A 111 6.16 5.85 -14.87
C ILE A 111 6.34 5.13 -16.22
N VAL A 112 7.31 5.58 -16.99
CA VAL A 112 7.84 4.86 -18.14
C VAL A 112 9.00 4.02 -17.64
N PHE A 113 9.08 2.72 -17.95
CA PHE A 113 10.32 2.01 -17.60
C PHE A 113 11.51 2.72 -18.23
N ARG A 114 12.57 2.99 -17.45
CA ARG A 114 13.85 3.42 -18.03
C ARG A 114 14.19 2.35 -19.07
N ARG A 115 14.07 2.66 -20.37
CA ARG A 115 14.59 1.75 -21.40
C ARG A 115 16.06 1.57 -21.03
N ALA A 116 16.45 0.34 -20.72
CA ALA A 116 17.86 0.01 -20.64
C ALA A 116 18.45 0.52 -21.95
N ALA A 117 19.36 1.50 -21.84
CA ALA A 117 20.10 1.96 -22.99
C ALA A 117 20.84 0.74 -23.53
N GLU A 118 20.48 0.34 -24.76
CA GLU A 118 21.33 -0.51 -25.60
C GLU A 118 22.64 0.24 -25.88
#